data_AF-A0A942CN23-F1
#
_entry.id   AF-A0A942CN23-F1
#
_cell.length_a   1.000
_cell.length_b   1.000
_cell.length_c   1.000
_cell.angle_alpha   90.00
_cell.angle_beta   90.00
_cell.angle_gamma   90.00
#
_symmetry.space_group_name_H-M   'P 1'
#
loop_
_entity.id
_entity.type
_entity.pdbx_description
1 polymer ?
#
loop_
_entity_poly.entity_id
_entity_poly.type
_entity_poly.pdbx_seq_one_letter_code
_entity_poly.pdbx_strand_id
1 'polypeptide(L)'
;MDDRPVTLWKLRRNAEEISCRVRLAPYGIEVDMLNDGAVVLTRVFATDEEALHWARERRGRRESEGWQPVPLDPEPESPRLS
;
A
#
# COMPACT_ATOMS: atom_id res chain seq x y z
N MET A 1 11.76 -14.35 8.72
CA MET A 1 11.08 -13.08 9.00
C MET A 1 10.43 -12.71 7.69
N ASP A 2 9.15 -13.03 7.51
CA ASP A 2 8.44 -12.81 6.26
C ASP A 2 8.12 -11.32 6.14
N ASP A 3 9.02 -10.53 5.53
CA ASP A 3 8.79 -9.11 5.20
C ASP A 3 7.84 -9.01 3.99
N ARG A 4 6.69 -9.68 4.07
CA ARG A 4 5.67 -9.65 3.03
C ARG A 4 5.06 -8.25 2.99
N PRO A 5 4.99 -7.62 1.80
CA PRO A 5 4.39 -6.30 1.66
C PRO A 5 2.90 -6.35 2.02
N VAL A 6 2.48 -5.45 2.90
CA VAL A 6 1.08 -5.26 3.31
C VAL A 6 0.47 -4.17 2.43
N THR A 7 -0.69 -4.42 1.84
CA THR A 7 -1.42 -3.37 1.11
C THR A 7 -2.15 -2.48 2.11
N LEU A 8 -1.80 -1.19 2.17
CA LEU A 8 -2.42 -0.20 3.06
C LEU A 8 -3.78 0.26 2.55
N TRP A 9 -3.89 0.44 1.23
CA TRP A 9 -5.13 0.81 0.57
C TRP A 9 -5.06 0.49 -0.92
N LYS A 10 -6.23 0.39 -1.53
CA LYS A 10 -6.44 0.23 -2.96
C LYS A 10 -7.56 1.16 -3.38
N LEU A 11 -7.35 1.87 -4.48
CA LEU A 11 -8.34 2.77 -5.07
C LEU A 11 -8.52 2.42 -6.54
N ARG A 12 -9.73 2.66 -7.06
CA ARG A 12 -10.05 2.46 -8.47
C ARG A 12 -10.71 3.70 -9.04
N ARG A 13 -10.40 3.99 -10.31
CA ARG A 13 -11.11 4.97 -11.12
C ARG A 13 -11.25 4.42 -12.52
N ASN A 14 -12.49 4.29 -12.99
CA ASN A 14 -12.78 3.62 -14.26
C ASN A 14 -12.20 2.19 -14.28
N ALA A 15 -11.31 1.89 -15.24
CA ALA A 15 -10.63 0.62 -15.38
C ALA A 15 -9.24 0.58 -14.71
N GLU A 16 -8.76 1.70 -14.15
CA GLU A 16 -7.43 1.80 -13.54
C GLU A 16 -7.51 1.50 -12.04
N GLU A 17 -6.57 0.70 -11.54
CA GLU A 17 -6.39 0.40 -10.13
C GLU A 17 -5.04 0.92 -9.63
N ILE A 18 -5.08 1.65 -8.52
CA ILE A 18 -3.86 2.01 -7.79
C ILE A 18 -3.87 1.38 -6.41
N SER A 19 -2.71 0.92 -5.96
CA SER A 19 -2.55 0.42 -4.59
C SER A 19 -1.30 0.98 -3.95
N CYS A 20 -1.32 1.03 -2.63
CA CYS A 20 -0.18 1.43 -1.82
C CYS A 20 0.19 0.25 -0.92
N ARG A 21 1.43 -0.20 -1.03
CA ARG A 21 1.98 -1.32 -0.26
C ARG A 21 3.11 -0.83 0.62
N VAL A 22 3.21 -1.39 1.81
CA VAL A 22 4.30 -1.12 2.75
C VAL A 22 5.02 -2.41 3.08
N ARG A 23 6.35 -2.35 3.21
CA ARG A 23 7.16 -3.46 3.71
C ARG A 23 8.29 -2.94 4.60
N LEU A 24 8.68 -3.77 5.56
CA LEU A 24 9.92 -3.57 6.29
C LEU A 24 11.10 -3.89 5.36
N ALA A 25 12.12 -3.04 5.39
CA ALA A 25 13.36 -3.21 4.65
C ALA A 25 14.55 -3.05 5.61
N PRO A 26 15.73 -3.60 5.30
CA PRO A 26 16.90 -3.53 6.19
C PRO A 26 17.34 -2.10 6.57
N TYR A 27 16.95 -1.11 5.78
CA TYR A 27 17.36 0.29 5.92
C TYR A 27 16.18 1.24 6.23
N GLY A 28 14.99 0.71 6.49
CA GLY A 28 13.82 1.54 6.80
C GLY A 28 12.50 0.89 6.36
N ILE A 29 11.51 1.74 6.10
CA ILE A 29 10.18 1.32 5.68
C ILE A 29 9.97 1.73 4.23
N GLU A 30 9.76 0.75 3.37
CA GLU A 30 9.53 0.98 1.96
C GLU A 30 8.03 1.01 1.69
N VAL A 31 7.60 2.05 0.99
CA VAL A 31 6.24 2.22 0.50
C VAL A 31 6.27 2.26 -1.02
N ASP A 32 5.56 1.32 -1.64
CA ASP A 32 5.37 1.23 -3.07
C ASP A 32 3.98 1.71 -3.46
N MET A 33 3.92 2.54 -4.51
CA MET A 33 2.69 2.79 -5.25
C MET A 33 2.69 1.93 -6.48
N LEU A 34 1.61 1.18 -6.66
CA LEU A 34 1.39 0.35 -7.83
C LEU A 34 0.27 0.94 -8.67
N ASN A 35 0.43 0.89 -9.99
CA ASN A 35 -0.64 1.13 -10.97
C ASN A 35 -0.84 -0.16 -11.75
N ASP A 36 -2.05 -0.71 -11.72
CA ASP A 36 -2.41 -2.00 -12.33
C ASP A 36 -1.41 -3.13 -12.00
N GLY A 37 -0.93 -3.15 -10.76
CA GLY A 37 0.01 -4.16 -10.24
C GLY A 37 1.49 -3.89 -10.56
N ALA A 38 1.83 -2.87 -11.34
CA ALA A 38 3.21 -2.47 -11.59
C ALA A 38 3.64 -1.36 -10.63
N VAL A 39 4.82 -1.48 -10.00
CA VAL A 39 5.38 -0.43 -9.15
C VAL A 39 5.72 0.80 -10.01
N VAL A 40 5.13 1.94 -9.69
CA VAL A 40 5.36 3.22 -10.39
C VAL A 40 6.08 4.25 -9.52
N LEU A 41 6.15 4.03 -8.21
CA LEU A 41 6.90 4.85 -7.28
C LEU A 41 7.28 4.01 -6.07
N THR A 42 8.54 4.08 -5.66
CA THR A 42 9.03 3.54 -4.40
C THR A 42 9.56 4.69 -3.55
N ARG A 43 9.22 4.70 -2.26
CA ARG A 43 9.74 5.67 -1.32
C ARG A 43 10.11 5.00 0.00
N VAL A 44 11.22 5.41 0.57
CA VAL A 44 11.76 4.88 1.82
C VAL A 44 11.62 5.93 2.91
N PHE A 45 11.19 5.49 4.08
CA PHE A 45 11.02 6.32 5.29
C PHE A 45 11.81 5.74 6.44
N ALA A 46 12.19 6.60 7.39
CA ALA A 46 12.90 6.18 8.58
C ALA A 46 11.95 5.56 9.61
N THR A 47 10.70 6.02 9.66
CA THR A 47 9.70 5.60 10.64
C THR A 47 8.37 5.18 9.99
N ASP A 48 7.60 4.40 10.74
CA ASP A 48 6.27 3.93 10.34
C ASP A 48 5.27 5.08 10.31
N GLU A 49 5.38 6.01 11.26
CA GLU A 49 4.58 7.22 11.30
C GLU A 49 4.72 8.04 10.01
N GLU A 50 5.95 8.28 9.55
CA GLU A 50 6.23 9.01 8.31
C GLU A 50 5.63 8.30 7.09
N ALA A 51 5.86 6.99 6.99
CA ALA A 51 5.36 6.15 5.90
C ALA A 51 3.83 6.15 5.85
N LEU A 52 3.16 5.95 7.00
CA LEU A 52 1.71 5.91 7.11
C LEU A 52 1.08 7.28 6.89
N HIS A 53 1.69 8.36 7.39
CA HIS A 53 1.24 9.72 7.12
C HIS A 53 1.26 10.01 5.62
N TRP A 54 2.39 9.76 4.97
CA TRP A 54 2.53 9.95 3.52
C TRP A 54 1.52 9.12 2.72
N ALA A 55 1.33 7.86 3.08
CA ALA A 55 0.37 6.97 2.43
C ALA A 55 -1.08 7.49 2.58
N ARG A 56 -1.45 8.01 3.75
CA ARG A 56 -2.77 8.61 4.00
C ARG A 56 -3.00 9.88 3.19
N GLU A 57 -2.03 10.79 3.14
CA GLU A 57 -2.12 11.99 2.31
C GLU A 57 -2.29 11.64 0.83
N ARG A 58 -1.55 10.64 0.34
CA ARG A 58 -1.63 10.21 -1.04
C ARG A 58 -3.00 9.61 -1.37
N ARG A 59 -3.59 8.84 -0.45
CA ARG A 59 -4.96 8.35 -0.55
C ARG A 59 -5.96 9.49 -0.62
N GLY A 60 -5.93 10.42 0.34
CA GLY A 60 -6.89 11.54 0.41
C GLY A 60 -6.85 12.42 -0.83
N ARG A 61 -5.65 12.69 -1.38
CA ARG A 61 -5.51 13.39 -2.67
C ARG A 61 -6.20 12.63 -3.81
N ARG A 62 -6.00 11.32 -3.92
CA ARG A 62 -6.64 10.51 -4.97
C ARG A 62 -8.16 10.45 -4.80
N GLU A 63 -8.65 10.30 -3.58
CA GLU A 63 -10.08 10.37 -3.30
C GLU A 63 -10.67 11.72 -3.72
N SER A 64 -9.96 12.84 -3.48
CA SER A 64 -10.38 14.17 -3.96
C SER A 64 -10.36 14.31 -5.50
N GLU A 65 -9.54 13.50 -6.19
CA GLU A 65 -9.48 13.39 -7.66
C GLU A 65 -10.56 12.41 -8.22
N GLY A 66 -11.49 11.93 -7.38
CA GLY A 66 -12.61 11.07 -7.76
C GLY A 66 -12.32 9.57 -7.73
N TRP A 67 -11.16 9.15 -7.21
CA TRP A 67 -10.86 7.73 -7.02
C TRP A 67 -11.69 7.16 -5.87
N GLN A 68 -12.13 5.90 -6.02
CA GLN A 68 -13.00 5.25 -5.04
C GLN A 68 -12.24 4.15 -4.30
N PRO A 69 -12.46 3.98 -2.98
CA PRO A 69 -11.87 2.90 -2.22
C PRO A 69 -12.36 1.54 -2.72
N VAL A 70 -11.43 0.60 -2.81
CA VAL A 70 -11.71 -0.81 -3.11
C VAL A 70 -11.41 -1.62 -1.85
N PRO A 71 -12.25 -2.59 -1.47
CA PRO A 71 -11.93 -3.52 -0.40
C PRO A 71 -10.58 -4.18 -0.65
N LEU A 72 -9.76 -4.24 0.40
CA LEU A 72 -8.57 -5.07 0.37
C LEU A 72 -9.02 -6.52 0.49
N ASP A 73 -8.52 -7.39 -0.38
CA ASP A 73 -8.73 -8.82 -0.21
C ASP A 73 -8.17 -9.21 1.18
N PRO A 74 -8.90 -10.01 1.96
CA PRO A 74 -8.36 -10.52 3.21
C PRO A 74 -7.07 -11.28 2.88
N GLU A 75 -5.98 -10.97 3.59
CA GLU A 75 -4.75 -11.75 3.45
C GLU A 75 -5.10 -13.23 3.60
N PRO A 76 -4.57 -14.14 2.74
CA PRO A 76 -4.80 -15.56 2.91
C PRO A 76 -4.29 -15.93 4.31
N GLU A 77 -5.21 -16.31 5.19
CA GLU A 77 -4.92 -16.75 6.56
C GLU A 77 -3.77 -17.76 6.50
N SER A 78 -2.60 -17.40 7.03
CA SER A 78 -1.53 -18.36 7.24
C SER A 78 -2.11 -19.53 8.05
N PRO A 79 -1.96 -20.79 7.62
CA PRO A 79 -2.55 -21.91 8.33
C PRO A 79 -2.00 -21.92 9.75
N ARG A 80 -2.89 -21.83 10.74
CA ARG A 80 -2.53 -22.03 12.15
C ARG A 80 -2.04 -23.47 12.28
N LEU A 81 -0.72 -23.65 12.32
CA LEU A 81 -0.10 -24.92 12.71
C LEU A 81 -0.59 -25.25 14.13
N SER A 82 -1.41 -26.30 14.22
CA SER A 82 -1.89 -26.92 15.46
C SER A 82 -0.81 -27.77 16.10
#